data_AF-A0A934DTR8-F1
#
_entry.id   AF-A0A934DTR8-F1
#
_cell.length_a   1.000
_cell.length_b   1.000
_cell.length_c   1.000
_cell.angle_alpha   90.00
_cell.angle_beta   90.00
_cell.angle_gamma   90.00
#
_symmetry.space_group_name_H-M   'P 1'
#
loop_
_entity.id
_entity.type
_entity.pdbx_description
1 polymer ?
#
loop_
_entity_poly.entity_id
_entity_poly.type
_entity_poly.pdbx_seq_one_letter_code
_entity_poly.pdbx_strand_id
1 'polypeptide(L)'
;MDAKRFSAHQQAKIRRLSTPQPPTSDDEAGEINIVPFLDMVVNIMMFVLATVAVTFVSTSEVKLPSFRRPGPDQGDLKLTVMLTNDGIAVKTAQGNVAPGCEEYGSGLAVPARGKQPDGEPVYDFDALTACVARLKALSPAYQSEAQVRIAASSNISYRSVVDCIDHVRSGPAGEPLFPEILFAMPR
;
A
#
# COMPACT_ATOMS: atom_id res chain seq x y z
N MET A 1 31.53 -71.83 52.26
CA MET A 1 31.04 -71.73 50.87
C MET A 1 32.24 -71.30 50.02
N ASP A 2 32.95 -72.26 49.42
CA ASP A 2 34.21 -72.00 48.73
C ASP A 2 33.98 -71.27 47.40
N ALA A 3 34.55 -70.07 47.30
CA ALA A 3 34.57 -69.31 46.05
C ALA A 3 35.49 -70.02 45.05
N LYS A 4 34.89 -70.66 44.03
CA LYS A 4 35.63 -71.24 42.90
C LYS A 4 36.39 -70.12 42.17
N ARG A 5 37.69 -70.00 42.42
CA ARG A 5 38.59 -69.09 41.69
C ARG A 5 38.78 -69.61 40.26
N PHE A 6 38.54 -68.75 39.28
CA PHE A 6 38.86 -69.03 37.88
C PHE A 6 40.36 -69.27 37.71
N SER A 7 40.73 -70.25 36.88
CA SER A 7 42.12 -70.51 36.52
C SER A 7 42.74 -69.32 35.78
N ALA A 8 44.07 -69.19 35.82
CA ALA A 8 44.78 -68.08 35.16
C ALA A 8 44.42 -67.94 33.67
N HIS A 9 44.19 -69.05 32.97
CA HIS A 9 43.73 -69.04 31.58
C HIS A 9 42.30 -68.52 31.41
N GLN A 10 41.41 -68.84 32.33
CA GLN A 10 40.04 -68.31 32.31
C GLN A 10 40.00 -66.82 32.64
N GLN A 11 40.83 -66.36 33.58
CA GLN A 11 40.96 -64.94 33.90
C GLN A 11 41.51 -64.13 32.71
N ALA A 12 42.51 -64.66 32.01
CA ALA A 12 43.04 -64.03 30.80
C ALA A 12 42.00 -63.95 29.67
N LYS A 13 41.20 -65.02 29.50
CA LYS A 13 40.11 -65.05 28.51
C LYS A 13 38.99 -64.07 28.86
N ILE A 14 38.59 -63.99 30.13
CA ILE A 14 37.60 -63.03 30.61
C ILE A 14 38.10 -61.61 30.40
N ARG A 15 39.35 -61.29 30.77
CA ARG A 15 39.93 -59.95 30.56
C ARG A 15 39.94 -59.54 29.09
N ARG A 16 40.21 -60.50 28.19
CA ARG A 16 40.15 -60.26 26.75
C ARG A 16 38.72 -60.01 26.24
N LEU A 17 37.75 -60.75 26.74
CA LEU A 17 36.34 -60.65 26.32
C LEU A 17 35.55 -59.54 27.03
N SER A 18 36.02 -59.07 28.19
CA SER A 18 35.40 -58.01 28.98
C SER A 18 35.90 -56.63 28.62
N THR A 19 36.85 -56.51 27.67
CA THR A 19 37.26 -55.20 27.17
C THR A 19 36.12 -54.70 26.28
N PRO A 20 35.48 -53.55 26.60
CA PRO A 20 34.42 -53.00 25.76
C PRO A 20 34.97 -52.82 24.34
N GLN A 21 34.30 -53.44 23.38
CA GLN A 21 34.61 -53.23 21.97
C GLN A 21 34.41 -51.72 21.69
N PRO A 22 35.38 -51.01 21.10
CA PRO A 22 35.11 -49.65 20.63
C PRO A 22 33.96 -49.71 19.63
N PRO A 23 33.00 -48.76 19.68
CA PRO A 23 31.88 -48.75 18.77
C PRO A 23 32.39 -48.80 17.33
N THR A 24 31.80 -49.66 16.53
CA THR A 24 32.11 -49.71 15.10
C THR A 24 31.35 -48.58 14.40
N SER A 25 31.82 -48.12 13.25
CA SER A 25 31.20 -47.01 12.51
C SER A 25 29.71 -47.21 12.16
N ASP A 26 29.22 -48.44 12.22
CA ASP A 26 27.80 -48.78 12.05
C ASP A 26 26.96 -48.57 13.33
N ASP A 27 27.57 -48.53 14.51
CA ASP A 27 26.89 -48.29 15.79
C ASP A 27 26.66 -46.79 16.07
N GLU A 28 27.47 -45.89 15.49
CA GLU A 28 27.32 -44.42 15.59
C GLU A 28 26.27 -43.85 14.61
N ALA A 29 25.87 -44.60 13.58
CA ALA A 29 24.89 -44.16 12.59
C ALA A 29 23.43 -44.26 13.08
N GLY A 30 23.19 -44.93 14.22
CA GLY A 30 21.86 -45.11 14.81
C GLY A 30 21.43 -44.00 15.78
N GLU A 31 22.38 -43.22 16.31
CA GLU A 31 22.13 -42.11 17.22
C GLU A 31 22.25 -40.78 16.46
N ILE A 32 21.23 -40.46 15.65
CA ILE A 32 21.12 -39.11 15.06
C ILE A 32 21.17 -38.08 16.19
N ASN A 33 22.15 -37.18 16.13
CA ASN A 33 22.22 -36.03 17.02
C ASN A 33 21.03 -35.10 16.74
N ILE A 34 20.00 -35.19 17.58
CA ILE A 34 18.78 -34.36 17.49
C ILE A 34 19.06 -32.90 17.86
N VAL A 35 20.12 -32.62 18.63
CA VAL A 35 20.44 -31.25 19.09
C VAL A 35 20.67 -30.28 17.92
N PRO A 36 21.52 -30.58 16.91
CA PRO A 36 21.63 -29.76 15.69
C PRO A 36 20.32 -29.62 14.90
N PHE A 37 19.52 -30.69 14.82
CA PHE A 37 18.26 -30.66 14.07
C PHE A 37 17.22 -29.76 14.75
N LEU A 38 17.13 -29.85 16.07
CA LEU A 38 16.23 -29.02 16.87
C LEU A 38 16.63 -27.54 16.79
N ASP A 39 17.93 -27.24 16.81
CA ASP A 39 18.43 -25.86 16.64
C ASP A 39 18.11 -25.30 15.23
N MET A 40 18.22 -26.10 14.17
CA MET A 40 17.76 -25.68 12.84
C MET A 40 16.25 -25.39 12.81
N VAL A 41 15.42 -26.27 13.37
CA VAL A 41 13.95 -26.14 13.31
C VAL A 41 13.47 -24.94 14.14
N VAL A 42 13.99 -24.76 15.36
CA VAL A 42 13.57 -23.66 16.24
C VAL A 42 13.97 -22.30 15.67
N ASN A 43 15.18 -22.18 15.09
CA ASN A 43 15.61 -20.94 14.45
C ASN A 43 14.74 -20.60 13.23
N ILE A 44 14.44 -21.57 12.36
CA ILE A 44 13.55 -21.37 11.22
C ILE A 44 12.14 -20.98 11.68
N MET A 45 11.61 -21.64 12.71
CA MET A 45 10.28 -21.33 13.25
C MET A 45 10.20 -19.89 13.76
N MET A 46 11.25 -19.38 14.40
CA MET A 46 11.30 -17.99 14.87
C MET A 46 11.24 -16.98 13.72
N PHE A 47 11.98 -17.21 12.62
CA PHE A 47 11.92 -16.37 11.42
C PHE A 47 10.53 -16.40 10.78
N VAL A 48 9.89 -17.57 10.69
CA VAL A 48 8.54 -17.70 10.14
C VAL A 48 7.54 -16.90 10.98
N LEU A 49 7.57 -17.06 12.32
CA LEU A 49 6.66 -16.34 13.22
C LEU A 49 6.83 -14.81 13.13
N ALA A 50 8.05 -14.32 12.93
CA ALA A 50 8.31 -12.89 12.71
C ALA A 50 7.69 -12.36 11.40
N THR A 51 7.68 -13.17 10.34
CA THR A 51 7.12 -12.74 9.03
C THR A 51 5.59 -12.73 8.99
N VAL A 52 4.91 -13.61 9.73
CA VAL A 52 3.43 -13.68 9.75
C VAL A 52 2.82 -12.40 10.34
N ALA A 53 3.50 -11.72 11.26
CA ALA A 53 2.98 -10.52 11.92
C ALA A 53 2.92 -9.26 11.04
N VAL A 54 3.54 -9.26 9.85
CA VAL A 54 3.71 -8.03 9.04
C VAL A 54 2.66 -7.85 7.93
N THR A 55 1.71 -8.77 7.78
CA THR A 55 0.65 -8.61 6.75
C THR A 55 -0.56 -7.83 7.24
N PHE A 56 -0.36 -6.55 7.54
CA PHE A 56 -1.47 -5.59 7.58
C PHE A 56 -1.90 -5.26 6.15
N VAL A 57 -2.71 -6.15 5.55
CA VAL A 57 -3.43 -5.82 4.33
C VAL A 57 -4.65 -4.98 4.74
N SER A 58 -4.53 -3.67 4.66
CA SER A 58 -5.68 -2.76 4.70
C SER A 58 -6.50 -2.96 3.43
N THR A 59 -7.44 -3.91 3.46
CA THR A 59 -8.41 -4.09 2.37
C THR A 59 -9.45 -2.98 2.45
N SER A 60 -9.18 -1.85 1.80
CA SER A 60 -10.21 -0.84 1.55
C SER A 60 -11.12 -1.34 0.45
N GLU A 61 -12.40 -1.58 0.76
CA GLU A 61 -13.42 -1.86 -0.23
C GLU A 61 -13.66 -0.61 -1.08
N VAL A 62 -12.95 -0.49 -2.20
CA VAL A 62 -13.21 0.55 -3.20
C VAL A 62 -14.43 0.13 -4.00
N LYS A 63 -15.60 0.63 -3.61
CA LYS A 63 -16.83 0.45 -4.38
C LYS A 63 -16.74 1.32 -5.63
N LEU A 64 -16.22 0.75 -6.72
CA LEU A 64 -16.18 1.41 -8.02
C LEU A 64 -17.62 1.60 -8.51
N PRO A 65 -18.10 2.85 -8.67
CA PRO A 65 -19.40 3.06 -9.31
C PRO A 65 -19.35 2.56 -10.74
N SER A 66 -20.42 1.91 -11.19
CA SER A 66 -20.53 1.44 -12.57
C SER A 66 -20.30 2.62 -13.52
N PHE A 67 -19.30 2.51 -14.40
CA PHE A 67 -18.90 3.55 -15.35
C PHE A 67 -19.99 3.75 -16.41
N ARG A 68 -21.07 4.44 -16.06
CA ARG A 68 -22.10 4.87 -17.00
C ARG A 68 -21.62 6.19 -17.59
N ARG A 69 -21.47 6.26 -18.92
CA ARG A 69 -21.36 7.56 -19.61
C ARG A 69 -22.58 8.38 -19.19
N PRO A 70 -22.42 9.55 -18.53
CA PRO A 70 -23.55 10.42 -18.27
C PRO A 70 -24.15 10.77 -19.63
N GLY A 71 -25.47 10.72 -19.72
CA GLY A 71 -26.17 11.36 -20.81
C GLY A 71 -25.84 12.86 -20.83
N PRO A 72 -26.17 13.55 -21.92
CA PRO A 72 -26.09 15.01 -21.97
C PRO A 72 -27.17 15.62 -21.09
N ASP A 73 -27.02 15.55 -19.76
CA ASP A 73 -27.78 16.41 -18.85
C ASP A 73 -27.24 17.84 -19.01
N GLN A 74 -28.08 18.69 -19.61
CA GLN A 74 -27.88 20.13 -19.74
C GLN A 74 -28.25 20.76 -18.38
N GLY A 75 -27.26 20.89 -17.51
CA GLY A 75 -27.46 21.49 -16.18
C GLY A 75 -26.38 21.15 -15.16
N ASP A 76 -25.63 20.07 -15.39
CA ASP A 76 -24.60 19.60 -14.47
C ASP A 76 -23.25 20.30 -14.70
N LEU A 77 -22.55 20.62 -13.62
CA LEU A 77 -21.20 21.17 -13.59
C LEU A 77 -20.20 20.21 -14.23
N LYS A 78 -20.39 18.89 -14.09
CA LYS A 78 -19.51 17.82 -14.62
C LYS A 78 -18.04 18.15 -14.39
N LEU A 79 -17.70 18.41 -13.13
CA LEU A 79 -16.37 18.83 -12.73
C LEU A 79 -15.33 17.75 -13.05
N THR A 80 -14.26 18.13 -13.74
CA THR A 80 -13.10 17.31 -14.01
C THR A 80 -11.84 18.03 -13.55
N VAL A 81 -11.15 17.46 -12.58
CA VAL A 81 -9.87 17.91 -12.05
C VAL A 81 -8.76 17.05 -12.65
N MET A 82 -7.76 17.68 -13.25
CA MET A 82 -6.63 17.00 -13.87
C MET A 82 -5.32 17.49 -13.29
N LEU A 83 -4.58 16.59 -12.63
CA LEU A 83 -3.25 16.85 -12.10
C LEU A 83 -2.22 16.71 -13.21
N THR A 84 -1.41 17.75 -13.41
CA THR A 84 -0.35 17.81 -14.44
C THR A 84 0.96 18.27 -13.82
N ASN A 85 2.04 18.23 -14.60
CA ASN A 85 3.38 18.62 -14.13
C ASN A 85 3.54 20.11 -13.85
N ASP A 86 2.66 20.92 -14.43
CA ASP A 86 2.72 22.37 -14.33
C ASP A 86 1.67 22.90 -13.32
N GLY A 87 0.78 22.04 -12.83
CA GLY A 87 -0.29 22.40 -11.90
C GLY A 87 -1.56 21.57 -12.09
N ILE A 88 -2.68 22.12 -11.62
CA ILE A 88 -3.99 21.50 -11.65
C ILE A 88 -4.86 22.22 -12.68
N ALA A 89 -5.33 21.47 -13.68
CA ALA A 89 -6.32 21.94 -14.63
C ALA A 89 -7.72 21.56 -14.15
N VAL A 90 -8.65 22.51 -14.13
CA VAL A 90 -10.04 22.26 -13.78
C VAL A 90 -10.91 22.53 -15.00
N LYS A 91 -11.79 21.59 -15.32
CA LYS A 91 -12.72 21.65 -16.44
C LYS A 91 -14.12 21.38 -15.96
N THR A 92 -15.08 22.07 -16.55
CA THR A 92 -16.51 21.89 -16.31
C THR A 92 -17.20 21.55 -17.63
N ALA A 93 -18.50 21.27 -17.61
CA ALA A 93 -19.30 21.16 -18.83
C ALA A 93 -19.25 22.42 -19.70
N GLN A 94 -19.01 23.60 -19.11
CA GLN A 94 -19.00 24.89 -19.79
C GLN A 94 -17.64 25.23 -20.41
N GLY A 95 -16.55 24.64 -19.92
CA GLY A 95 -15.21 24.89 -20.44
C GLY A 95 -14.11 24.73 -19.39
N ASN A 96 -12.90 25.12 -19.79
CA ASN A 96 -11.74 25.16 -18.89
C ASN A 96 -11.85 26.37 -17.96
N VAL A 97 -11.41 26.19 -16.72
CA VAL A 97 -11.38 27.24 -15.71
C VAL A 97 -10.04 27.96 -15.78
N ALA A 98 -10.07 29.28 -15.84
CA ALA A 98 -8.88 30.13 -15.91
C ALA A 98 -8.10 30.11 -14.58
N PRO A 99 -6.84 30.56 -14.57
CA PRO A 99 -6.06 30.70 -13.34
C PRO A 99 -6.82 31.52 -12.27
N GLY A 100 -6.87 31.03 -11.03
CA GLY A 100 -7.56 31.69 -9.93
C GLY A 100 -9.07 31.41 -9.85
N CYS A 101 -9.62 30.64 -10.78
CA CYS A 101 -11.00 30.15 -10.75
C CYS A 101 -12.08 31.23 -10.70
N GLU A 102 -11.80 32.38 -11.31
CA GLU A 102 -12.73 33.50 -11.40
C GLU A 102 -13.62 33.42 -12.63
N GLU A 103 -13.04 32.95 -13.73
CA GLU A 103 -13.64 32.95 -15.06
C GLU A 103 -13.29 31.67 -15.81
N TYR A 104 -13.99 31.42 -16.92
CA TYR A 104 -13.61 30.39 -17.86
C TYR A 104 -12.54 30.92 -18.81
N GLY A 105 -11.50 30.14 -19.05
CA GLY A 105 -10.37 30.57 -19.86
C GLY A 105 -9.34 29.48 -20.10
N SER A 106 -8.33 29.81 -20.88
CA SER A 106 -7.19 28.91 -21.11
C SER A 106 -6.22 28.93 -19.93
N GLY A 107 -5.54 27.81 -19.72
CA GLY A 107 -4.51 27.68 -18.69
C GLY A 107 -4.85 26.67 -17.61
N LEU A 108 -4.06 26.73 -16.54
CA LEU A 108 -4.21 25.90 -15.34
C LEU A 108 -4.98 26.70 -14.31
N ALA A 109 -6.00 26.08 -13.73
CA ALA A 109 -6.81 26.70 -12.69
C ALA A 109 -5.96 27.04 -11.45
N VAL A 110 -5.05 26.13 -11.09
CA VAL A 110 -4.09 26.31 -10.01
C VAL A 110 -2.71 25.89 -10.50
N PRO A 111 -1.77 26.83 -10.74
CA PRO A 111 -0.40 26.48 -11.13
C PRO A 111 0.34 25.82 -9.97
N ALA A 112 1.30 24.94 -10.28
CA ALA A 112 2.17 24.36 -9.26
C ALA A 112 3.08 25.44 -8.65
N ARG A 113 3.32 25.38 -7.33
CA ARG A 113 4.20 26.32 -6.60
C ARG A 113 5.69 26.09 -6.87
N GLY A 114 6.02 25.02 -7.59
CA GLY A 114 7.38 24.62 -7.92
C GLY A 114 7.49 23.11 -8.10
N LYS A 115 8.70 22.59 -7.99
CA LYS A 115 8.99 21.16 -8.02
C LYS A 115 9.76 20.74 -6.76
N GLN A 116 9.38 19.59 -6.21
CA GLN A 116 10.05 18.86 -5.15
C GLN A 116 11.46 18.44 -5.64
N PRO A 117 12.42 18.14 -4.74
CA PRO A 117 13.73 17.61 -5.14
C PRO A 117 13.67 16.38 -6.05
N ASP A 118 12.61 15.58 -5.91
CA ASP A 118 12.36 14.36 -6.68
C ASP A 118 11.75 14.63 -8.06
N GLY A 119 11.54 15.89 -8.43
CA GLY A 119 10.97 16.32 -9.71
C GLY A 119 9.44 16.39 -9.76
N GLU A 120 8.74 15.96 -8.70
CA GLU A 120 7.28 16.09 -8.59
C GLU A 120 6.83 17.54 -8.42
N PRO A 121 5.70 17.95 -9.01
CA PRO A 121 5.12 19.27 -8.79
C PRO A 121 4.60 19.44 -7.36
N VAL A 122 4.86 20.60 -6.76
CA VAL A 122 4.28 21.00 -5.47
C VAL A 122 2.92 21.64 -5.73
N TYR A 123 1.84 20.90 -5.43
CA TYR A 123 0.48 21.36 -5.63
C TYR A 123 -0.02 22.25 -4.49
N ASP A 124 -0.90 23.18 -4.83
CA ASP A 124 -1.63 24.03 -3.88
C ASP A 124 -3.07 23.52 -3.74
N PHE A 125 -3.26 22.56 -2.83
CA PHE A 125 -4.57 21.95 -2.62
C PHE A 125 -5.55 22.88 -1.88
N ASP A 126 -5.05 23.86 -1.12
CA ASP A 126 -5.90 24.88 -0.50
C ASP A 126 -6.54 25.77 -1.58
N ALA A 127 -5.74 26.21 -2.56
CA ALA A 127 -6.25 26.94 -3.72
C ALA A 127 -7.21 26.10 -4.56
N LEU A 128 -6.95 24.80 -4.71
CA LEU A 128 -7.89 23.87 -5.36
C LEU A 128 -9.23 23.81 -4.62
N THR A 129 -9.20 23.69 -3.29
CA THR A 129 -10.40 23.64 -2.45
C THR A 129 -11.25 24.90 -2.62
N ALA A 130 -10.61 26.08 -2.54
CA ALA A 130 -11.27 27.36 -2.75
C ALA A 130 -11.86 27.48 -4.17
N CYS A 131 -11.12 26.99 -5.18
CA CYS A 131 -11.56 26.95 -6.56
C CYS A 131 -12.83 26.11 -6.74
N VAL A 132 -12.84 24.87 -6.25
CA VAL A 132 -14.00 23.98 -6.41
C VAL A 132 -15.20 24.44 -5.59
N ALA A 133 -14.99 25.01 -4.40
CA ALA A 133 -16.03 25.61 -3.58
C ALA A 133 -16.69 26.80 -4.30
N ARG A 134 -15.89 27.68 -4.92
CA ARG A 134 -16.38 28.80 -5.72
C ARG A 134 -17.22 28.31 -6.90
N LEU A 135 -16.73 27.33 -7.66
CA LEU A 135 -17.46 26.76 -8.80
C LEU A 135 -18.80 26.16 -8.38
N LYS A 136 -18.85 25.46 -7.23
CA LYS A 136 -20.08 24.90 -6.69
C LYS A 136 -21.07 25.98 -6.23
N ALA A 137 -20.57 27.14 -5.79
CA ALA A 137 -21.39 28.29 -5.38
C ALA A 137 -21.88 29.16 -6.56
N LEU A 138 -21.35 29.00 -7.78
CA LEU A 138 -21.73 29.82 -8.94
C LEU A 138 -23.19 29.68 -9.36
N SER A 139 -23.80 28.51 -9.14
CA SER A 139 -25.20 28.26 -9.51
C SER A 139 -25.88 27.37 -8.47
N PRO A 140 -27.13 27.65 -8.10
CA PRO A 140 -27.93 26.76 -7.25
C PRO A 140 -28.04 25.34 -7.81
N ALA A 141 -28.01 25.17 -9.14
CA ALA A 141 -28.07 23.86 -9.78
C ALA A 141 -26.87 22.97 -9.39
N TYR A 142 -25.68 23.57 -9.25
CA TYR A 142 -24.43 22.85 -8.96
C TYR A 142 -24.30 22.44 -7.49
N GLN A 143 -25.10 23.02 -6.59
CA GLN A 143 -25.07 22.65 -5.17
C GLN A 143 -25.47 21.20 -4.95
N SER A 144 -26.38 20.69 -5.79
CA SER A 144 -26.83 19.29 -5.75
C SER A 144 -25.82 18.30 -6.33
N GLU A 145 -24.80 18.78 -7.06
CA GLU A 145 -23.84 17.90 -7.70
C GLU A 145 -22.84 17.34 -6.68
N ALA A 146 -22.79 16.01 -6.62
CA ALA A 146 -21.94 15.27 -5.70
C ALA A 146 -20.71 14.67 -6.39
N GLN A 147 -20.69 14.64 -7.72
CA GLN A 147 -19.69 13.92 -8.51
C GLN A 147 -18.55 14.81 -8.98
N VAL A 148 -17.33 14.30 -8.87
CA VAL A 148 -16.14 14.88 -9.48
C VAL A 148 -15.33 13.82 -10.20
N ARG A 149 -14.77 14.18 -11.35
CA ARG A 149 -13.83 13.34 -12.10
C ARG A 149 -12.40 13.76 -11.80
N ILE A 150 -11.56 12.81 -11.44
CA ILE A 150 -10.15 13.05 -11.18
C ILE A 150 -9.32 12.27 -12.20
N ALA A 151 -8.43 12.98 -12.87
CA ALA A 151 -7.41 12.44 -13.74
C ALA A 151 -6.04 12.95 -13.29
N ALA A 152 -4.99 12.19 -13.57
CA ALA A 152 -3.62 12.61 -13.28
C ALA A 152 -2.69 12.13 -14.41
N SER A 153 -1.65 12.91 -14.70
CA SER A 153 -0.56 12.46 -15.57
C SER A 153 0.16 11.25 -14.97
N SER A 154 0.77 10.43 -15.82
CA SER A 154 1.39 9.14 -15.42
C SER A 154 2.55 9.26 -14.45
N ASN A 155 3.16 10.44 -14.33
CA ASN A 155 4.32 10.70 -13.49
C ASN A 155 3.98 11.43 -12.18
N ILE A 156 2.70 11.51 -11.83
CA ILE A 156 2.22 12.07 -10.56
C ILE A 156 2.07 10.94 -9.54
N SER A 157 2.59 11.14 -8.33
CA SER A 157 2.52 10.15 -7.28
C SER A 157 1.09 9.90 -6.85
N TYR A 158 0.86 8.65 -6.45
CA TYR A 158 -0.42 8.25 -5.87
C TYR A 158 -0.81 9.12 -4.66
N ARG A 159 0.18 9.56 -3.87
CA ARG A 159 -0.05 10.43 -2.72
C ARG A 159 -0.68 11.76 -3.13
N SER A 160 -0.15 12.45 -4.14
CA SER A 160 -0.75 13.70 -4.63
C SER A 160 -2.17 13.52 -5.15
N VAL A 161 -2.48 12.36 -5.74
CA VAL A 161 -3.85 12.04 -6.17
C VAL A 161 -4.79 11.86 -4.97
N VAL A 162 -4.35 11.17 -3.92
CA VAL A 162 -5.13 11.02 -2.67
C VAL A 162 -5.33 12.36 -1.97
N ASP A 163 -4.27 13.17 -1.87
CA ASP A 163 -4.36 14.51 -1.28
C ASP A 163 -5.36 15.39 -2.06
N CYS A 164 -5.36 15.29 -3.39
CA CYS A 164 -6.36 15.96 -4.23
C CYS A 164 -7.78 15.47 -3.94
N ILE A 165 -7.99 14.16 -3.76
CA ILE A 165 -9.30 13.60 -3.42
C ILE A 165 -9.81 14.19 -2.11
N ASP A 166 -8.96 14.26 -1.09
CA ASP A 166 -9.33 14.73 0.24
C ASP A 166 -9.78 16.20 0.21
N HIS A 167 -9.05 17.05 -0.51
CA HIS A 167 -9.32 18.48 -0.63
C HIS A 167 -10.51 18.82 -1.54
N VAL A 168 -10.89 17.93 -2.46
CA VAL A 168 -12.07 18.14 -3.32
C VAL A 168 -13.34 17.57 -2.67
N ARG A 169 -13.19 16.60 -1.76
CA ARG A 169 -14.31 15.95 -1.06
C ARG A 169 -14.93 16.83 0.01
N SER A 170 -14.08 17.55 0.75
CA SER A 170 -14.49 18.39 1.87
C SER A 170 -13.94 19.79 1.71
N GLY A 171 -14.79 20.78 1.95
CA GLY A 171 -14.38 22.18 1.94
C GLY A 171 -13.59 22.58 3.18
N PRO A 172 -13.14 23.84 3.26
CA PRO A 172 -12.24 24.33 4.31
C PRO A 172 -12.86 24.25 5.71
N ALA A 173 -14.19 24.27 5.81
CA ALA A 173 -14.93 24.17 7.07
C ALA A 173 -15.49 22.76 7.33
N GLY A 174 -15.09 21.76 6.53
CA GLY A 174 -15.52 20.36 6.66
C GLY A 174 -16.87 20.04 6.00
N GLU A 175 -17.43 20.97 5.24
CA GLU A 175 -18.65 20.77 4.48
C GLU A 175 -18.42 19.79 3.30
N PRO A 176 -19.35 18.87 3.01
CA PRO A 176 -19.21 17.97 1.88
C PRO A 176 -19.34 18.73 0.56
N LEU A 177 -18.26 18.75 -0.23
CA LEU A 177 -18.23 19.32 -1.57
C LEU A 177 -18.61 18.24 -2.59
N PHE A 178 -17.66 17.42 -3.02
CA PHE A 178 -17.91 16.35 -4.00
C PHE A 178 -17.60 14.98 -3.38
N PRO A 179 -18.55 14.36 -2.66
CA PRO A 179 -18.32 13.08 -1.99
C PRO A 179 -18.12 11.90 -2.94
N GLU A 180 -18.62 12.00 -4.18
CA GLU A 180 -18.52 10.94 -5.17
C GLU A 180 -17.36 11.17 -6.14
N ILE A 181 -16.32 10.35 -6.00
CA ILE A 181 -15.11 10.43 -6.83
C ILE A 181 -15.20 9.44 -7.99
N LEU A 182 -14.99 9.93 -9.20
CA LEU A 182 -14.86 9.15 -10.42
C LEU A 182 -13.44 9.29 -10.97
N PHE A 183 -12.77 8.19 -11.28
CA PHE A 183 -11.49 8.26 -11.97
C PHE A 183 -11.69 8.39 -13.48
N ALA A 184 -11.01 9.35 -14.10
CA ALA A 184 -10.99 9.53 -15.54
C ALA A 184 -9.57 9.23 -16.07
N MET A 185 -9.52 8.65 -17.26
CA MET A 185 -8.24 8.52 -17.95
C MET A 185 -7.81 9.88 -18.48
N PRO A 186 -6.56 10.31 -18.23
CA PRO A 186 -5.99 11.45 -18.96
C PRO A 186 -6.05 11.11 -20.46
N ARG A 187 -6.55 12.05 -21.27
CA ARG A 187 -6.54 11.96 -22.73
C ARG A 187 -5.40 12.78 -23.29
#